data_AF-A0A9X9S5Q2-F1
#
_entry.id   AF-A0A9X9S5Q2-F1
#
_cell.length_a   1.000
_cell.length_b   1.000
_cell.length_c   1.000
_cell.angle_alpha   90.00
_cell.angle_beta   90.00
_cell.angle_gamma   90.00
#
_symmetry.space_group_name_H-M   'P 1'
#
loop_
_entity.id
_entity.type
_entity.pdbx_description
1 polymer ?
#
loop_
_entity_poly.entity_id
_entity_poly.type
_entity_poly.pdbx_seq_one_letter_code
_entity_poly.pdbx_strand_id
1 'polypeptide(L)'
;MIWSLAAEIKYGYFILDTTAPRWTNIFLSSYTHSDWSHLCNNIGLYLLALTLIFTCCANPKLLHYSSLIVLIVVPLFTSAVTMHLSATLSQGLYSQGFSAVAYAYTAIGLYTFFSIIMPAMPPLPFERESMHPYPKRHIAALFLIMATVILVLAHGLSAGEIITANGNFVNGPAHVIGFFAGIITVSLVDLRIKTNTVRINYLFILFGTSMIVPYLLMLQ
;
A
#
# COMPACT_ATOMS: atom_id res chain seq x y z
N MET A 1 19.57 -7.14 7.96
CA MET A 1 20.07 -8.26 7.14
C MET A 1 20.32 -9.45 8.04
N ILE A 2 19.79 -10.63 7.71
CA ILE A 2 19.87 -11.82 8.56
C ILE A 2 20.75 -12.95 7.98
N TRP A 3 21.44 -12.70 6.86
CA TRP A 3 22.16 -13.73 6.08
C TRP A 3 23.11 -14.62 6.90
N SER A 4 23.82 -14.05 7.87
CA SER A 4 24.82 -14.78 8.67
C SER A 4 24.23 -15.61 9.82
N LEU A 5 22.93 -15.49 10.10
CA LEU A 5 22.29 -16.24 11.18
C LEU A 5 22.11 -17.72 10.81
N ALA A 6 22.15 -18.58 11.83
CA ALA A 6 21.81 -19.99 11.69
C ALA A 6 20.36 -20.15 11.20
N ALA A 7 20.10 -21.22 10.45
CA ALA A 7 18.80 -21.44 9.79
C ALA A 7 17.66 -21.49 10.82
N GLU A 8 17.89 -22.14 11.95
CA GLU A 8 16.93 -22.29 13.04
C GLU A 8 16.50 -20.93 13.60
N ILE A 9 17.42 -19.97 13.67
CA ILE A 9 17.14 -18.61 14.12
C ILE A 9 16.38 -17.83 13.05
N LYS A 10 16.76 -17.95 11.77
CA LYS A 10 16.08 -17.27 10.65
C LYS A 10 14.61 -17.67 10.57
N TYR A 11 14.33 -18.97 10.46
CA TYR A 11 12.96 -19.47 10.34
C TYR A 11 12.17 -19.37 11.66
N GLY A 12 12.88 -19.43 12.80
CA GLY A 12 12.26 -19.30 14.11
C GLY A 12 11.76 -17.89 14.45
N TYR A 13 12.35 -16.84 13.87
CA TYR A 13 12.07 -15.46 14.29
C TYR A 13 11.85 -14.46 13.15
N PHE A 14 12.49 -14.65 11.99
CA PHE A 14 12.64 -13.59 10.98
C PHE A 14 12.10 -13.93 9.60
N ILE A 15 11.78 -15.19 9.33
CA ILE A 15 11.16 -15.62 8.08
C ILE A 15 9.82 -16.24 8.44
N LEU A 16 8.75 -15.75 7.82
CA LEU A 16 7.42 -16.35 7.97
C LEU A 16 7.41 -17.65 7.17
N ASP A 17 7.52 -18.77 7.88
CA ASP A 17 7.19 -20.10 7.38
C ASP A 17 5.69 -20.35 7.63
N THR A 18 4.89 -20.38 6.57
CA THR A 18 3.44 -20.57 6.69
C THR A 18 3.05 -21.99 7.11
N THR A 19 3.95 -22.97 7.06
CA THR A 19 3.69 -24.35 7.50
C THR A 19 3.85 -24.52 9.02
N ALA A 20 4.65 -23.67 9.65
CA ALA A 20 4.89 -23.66 11.09
C ALA A 20 5.00 -22.22 11.63
N PRO A 21 3.93 -21.40 11.51
CA PRO A 21 3.99 -19.98 11.86
C PRO A 21 4.20 -19.77 13.35
N ARG A 22 4.97 -18.74 13.71
CA ARG A 22 5.26 -18.33 15.09
C ARG A 22 4.91 -16.87 15.27
N TRP A 23 4.44 -16.49 16.46
CA TRP A 23 4.08 -15.09 16.74
C TRP A 23 5.19 -14.08 16.41
N THR A 24 6.44 -14.46 16.66
CA THR A 24 7.61 -13.64 16.35
C THR A 24 7.79 -13.43 14.84
N ASN A 25 7.72 -14.49 14.05
CA ASN A 25 7.93 -14.41 12.60
C ASN A 25 6.72 -13.83 11.84
N ILE A 26 5.51 -13.88 12.39
CA ILE A 26 4.32 -13.19 11.85
C ILE A 26 4.56 -11.67 11.79
N PHE A 27 5.23 -11.10 12.78
CA PHE A 27 5.49 -9.66 12.82
C PHE A 27 6.86 -9.30 12.21
N LEU A 28 7.93 -9.94 12.71
CA LEU A 28 9.30 -9.54 12.37
C LEU A 28 9.68 -9.84 10.92
N SER A 29 9.01 -10.79 10.25
CA SER A 29 9.28 -11.08 8.83
C SER A 29 9.09 -9.87 7.93
N SER A 30 8.22 -8.92 8.30
CA SER A 30 8.01 -7.69 7.55
C SER A 30 9.17 -6.69 7.69
N TYR A 31 10.12 -6.94 8.58
CA TYR A 31 11.25 -6.03 8.88
C TYR A 31 12.61 -6.65 8.58
N THR A 32 12.62 -7.81 7.93
CA THR A 32 13.82 -8.59 7.66
C THR A 32 13.96 -8.92 6.19
N HIS A 33 15.22 -9.00 5.77
CA HIS A 33 15.62 -9.35 4.43
C HIS A 33 16.86 -10.26 4.49
N SER A 34 16.87 -11.26 3.62
CA SER A 34 18.05 -12.08 3.33
C SER A 34 18.83 -11.61 2.10
N ASP A 35 18.20 -10.80 1.24
CA ASP A 35 18.79 -10.34 -0.03
C ASP A 35 18.93 -8.81 -0.06
N TRP A 36 20.08 -8.34 -0.56
CA TRP A 36 20.41 -6.91 -0.62
C TRP A 36 19.61 -6.19 -1.69
N SER A 37 19.43 -6.81 -2.86
CA SER A 37 18.65 -6.19 -3.96
C SER A 37 17.20 -5.97 -3.52
N HIS A 38 16.59 -6.97 -2.89
CA HIS A 38 15.24 -6.88 -2.34
C HIS A 38 15.13 -5.84 -1.21
N LEU A 39 16.14 -5.71 -0.34
CA LEU A 39 16.17 -4.65 0.67
C LEU A 39 16.26 -3.26 0.02
N CYS A 40 17.20 -3.06 -0.91
CA CYS A 40 17.41 -1.78 -1.59
C CYS A 40 16.15 -1.32 -2.33
N ASN A 41 15.46 -2.22 -3.03
CA ASN A 41 14.22 -1.89 -3.72
C ASN A 41 13.13 -1.39 -2.75
N ASN A 42 12.95 -2.10 -1.62
CA ASN A 42 11.94 -1.73 -0.62
C ASN A 42 12.26 -0.42 0.08
N ILE A 43 13.52 -0.21 0.46
CA ILE A 43 13.97 1.04 1.07
C ILE A 43 13.90 2.20 0.08
N GLY A 44 14.27 1.98 -1.20
CA GLY A 44 14.14 2.99 -2.25
C GLY A 44 12.71 3.46 -2.43
N LEU A 45 11.75 2.53 -2.54
CA LEU A 45 10.32 2.85 -2.63
C LEU A 45 9.82 3.59 -1.38
N TYR A 46 10.22 3.13 -0.20
CA TYR A 46 9.86 3.77 1.07
C TYR A 46 10.40 5.21 1.17
N LEU A 47 11.66 5.45 0.80
CA LEU A 47 12.25 6.79 0.81
C LEU A 47 11.60 7.72 -0.21
N LEU A 48 11.23 7.21 -1.39
CA LEU A 48 10.46 7.96 -2.37
C LEU A 48 9.09 8.36 -1.82
N ALA A 49 8.39 7.41 -1.17
CA ALA A 49 7.12 7.68 -0.51
C ALA A 49 7.26 8.73 0.59
N LEU A 50 8.28 8.63 1.45
CA LEU A 50 8.57 9.63 2.48
C LEU A 50 8.87 11.01 1.88
N THR A 51 9.60 11.07 0.77
CA THR A 51 9.89 12.34 0.08
C THR A 51 8.59 13.01 -0.37
N LEU A 52 7.68 12.24 -0.98
CA LEU A 52 6.36 12.73 -1.37
C LEU A 52 5.54 13.19 -0.17
N ILE A 53 5.50 12.38 0.90
CA ILE A 53 4.79 12.69 2.15
C ILE A 53 5.33 13.98 2.77
N PHE A 54 6.64 14.13 2.95
CA PHE A 54 7.19 15.33 3.58
C PHE A 54 7.03 16.58 2.72
N THR A 55 6.97 16.42 1.40
CA THR A 55 6.70 17.54 0.47
C THR A 55 5.23 17.95 0.49
N CYS A 56 4.31 16.99 0.66
CA CYS A 56 2.88 17.21 0.46
C CYS A 56 2.01 17.16 1.73
N CYS A 57 2.50 16.64 2.84
CA CYS A 57 1.71 16.47 4.05
C CYS A 57 1.73 17.75 4.90
N ALA A 58 0.63 18.51 4.86
CA ALA A 58 0.49 19.72 5.67
C ALA A 58 0.20 19.43 7.16
N ASN A 59 -0.32 18.23 7.50
CA ASN A 59 -0.69 17.90 8.88
C ASN A 59 0.17 16.77 9.47
N PRO A 60 1.07 17.06 10.43
CA PRO A 60 1.94 16.05 11.02
C PRO A 60 1.21 14.99 11.84
N LYS A 61 0.01 15.28 12.37
CA LYS A 61 -0.81 14.30 13.11
C LYS A 61 -1.34 13.20 12.19
N LEU A 62 -1.71 13.54 10.96
CA LEU A 62 -2.13 12.56 9.94
C LEU A 62 -1.02 11.55 9.70
N LEU A 63 0.20 12.05 9.47
CA LEU A 63 1.37 11.21 9.25
C LEU A 63 1.70 10.36 10.49
N HIS A 64 1.70 10.95 11.67
CA HIS A 64 2.06 10.25 12.90
C HIS A 64 1.13 9.08 13.19
N TYR A 65 -0.20 9.30 13.18
CA TYR A 65 -1.17 8.25 13.45
C TYR A 65 -1.20 7.20 12.34
N SER A 66 -1.13 7.62 11.07
CA SER A 66 -1.11 6.67 9.95
C SER A 66 0.16 5.80 9.98
N SER A 67 1.32 6.39 10.27
CA SER A 67 2.59 5.67 10.40
C SER A 67 2.55 4.63 11.51
N LEU A 68 2.05 5.00 12.68
CA LEU A 68 1.95 4.07 13.82
C LEU A 68 1.04 2.87 13.49
N ILE A 69 -0.12 3.12 12.86
CA ILE A 69 -1.02 2.06 12.44
C ILE A 69 -0.35 1.20 11.36
N VAL A 70 0.26 1.81 10.34
CA VAL A 70 0.92 1.08 9.25
C VAL A 70 2.06 0.19 9.76
N LEU A 71 2.93 0.71 10.63
CA LEU A 71 4.08 -0.03 11.18
C LEU A 71 3.69 -1.11 12.20
N ILE A 72 2.40 -1.26 12.54
CA ILE A 72 1.96 -2.30 13.48
C ILE A 72 0.99 -3.24 12.80
N VAL A 73 -0.05 -2.69 12.17
CA VAL A 73 -1.18 -3.44 11.63
C VAL A 73 -0.86 -4.05 10.28
N VAL A 74 -0.14 -3.35 9.39
CA VAL A 74 0.15 -3.86 8.04
C VAL A 74 0.97 -5.16 8.08
N PRO A 75 2.04 -5.30 8.87
CA PRO A 75 2.75 -6.57 9.04
C PRO A 75 1.84 -7.73 9.43
N LEU A 76 1.00 -7.52 10.45
CA LEU A 76 0.11 -8.56 10.97
C LEU A 76 -0.92 -8.99 9.92
N PHE A 77 -1.56 -8.02 9.26
CA PHE A 77 -2.57 -8.28 8.26
C PHE A 77 -1.98 -8.97 7.03
N THR A 78 -0.82 -8.51 6.57
CA THR A 78 -0.12 -9.09 5.41
C THR A 78 0.30 -10.53 5.66
N SER A 79 0.83 -10.82 6.86
CA SER A 79 1.18 -12.18 7.26
C SER A 79 -0.06 -13.08 7.34
N ALA A 80 -1.18 -12.59 7.87
CA ALA A 80 -2.44 -13.34 7.91
C ALA A 80 -2.93 -13.71 6.49
N VAL A 81 -2.90 -12.76 5.55
CA VAL A 81 -3.31 -13.06 4.17
C VAL A 81 -2.31 -13.99 3.48
N THR A 82 -1.01 -13.84 3.73
CA THR A 82 0.01 -14.75 3.18
C THR A 82 -0.21 -16.20 3.66
N MET A 83 -0.51 -16.38 4.95
CA MET A 83 -0.86 -17.70 5.50
C MET A 83 -2.16 -18.25 4.90
N HIS A 84 -3.17 -17.40 4.75
CA HIS A 84 -4.44 -17.81 4.13
C HIS A 84 -4.25 -18.23 2.66
N LEU A 85 -3.48 -17.47 1.89
CA LEU A 85 -3.16 -17.78 0.50
C LEU A 85 -2.37 -19.10 0.40
N SER A 86 -1.37 -19.28 1.25
CA SER A 86 -0.60 -20.52 1.34
C SER A 86 -1.50 -21.73 1.61
N ALA A 87 -2.45 -21.61 2.53
CA ALA A 87 -3.42 -22.65 2.84
C ALA A 87 -4.35 -22.96 1.64
N THR A 88 -4.88 -21.92 0.99
CA THR A 88 -5.76 -22.05 -0.19
C THR A 88 -5.04 -22.72 -1.37
N LEU A 89 -3.77 -22.38 -1.58
CA LEU A 89 -2.94 -22.99 -2.63
C LEU A 89 -2.38 -24.37 -2.25
N SER A 90 -2.57 -24.80 -0.99
CA SER A 90 -1.98 -26.04 -0.44
C SER A 90 -0.45 -26.10 -0.62
N GLN A 91 0.22 -24.96 -0.51
CA GLN A 91 1.67 -24.83 -0.69
C GLN A 91 2.28 -24.02 0.44
N GLY A 92 3.31 -24.57 1.08
CA GLY A 92 4.11 -23.85 2.07
C GLY A 92 4.85 -22.69 1.42
N LEU A 93 4.74 -21.49 2.01
CA LEU A 93 5.38 -20.28 1.55
C LEU A 93 6.36 -19.78 2.62
N TYR A 94 7.49 -19.27 2.15
CA TYR A 94 8.41 -18.50 2.97
C TYR A 94 8.31 -17.04 2.58
N SER A 95 7.99 -16.18 3.53
CA SER A 95 7.84 -14.74 3.27
C SER A 95 8.64 -13.89 4.23
N GLN A 96 9.23 -12.83 3.69
CA GLN A 96 9.90 -11.79 4.43
C GLN A 96 10.01 -10.54 3.54
N GLY A 97 10.12 -9.37 4.16
CA GLY A 97 10.41 -8.12 3.50
C GLY A 97 9.48 -6.98 3.89
N PHE A 98 10.01 -5.77 3.79
CA PHE A 98 9.36 -4.51 4.13
C PHE A 98 8.45 -3.95 3.01
N SER A 99 8.25 -4.71 1.95
CA SER A 99 7.55 -4.23 0.75
C SER A 99 6.11 -3.81 1.04
N ALA A 100 5.32 -4.62 1.76
CA ALA A 100 3.94 -4.27 2.10
C ALA A 100 3.83 -2.94 2.87
N VAL A 101 4.77 -2.70 3.80
CA VAL A 101 4.86 -1.43 4.52
C VAL A 101 5.27 -0.30 3.58
N ALA A 102 6.26 -0.50 2.73
CA ALA A 102 6.68 0.50 1.74
C ALA A 102 5.50 0.91 0.82
N TYR A 103 4.72 -0.06 0.33
CA TYR A 103 3.51 0.19 -0.47
C TYR A 103 2.41 0.92 0.32
N ALA A 104 2.23 0.61 1.61
CA ALA A 104 1.32 1.36 2.47
C ALA A 104 1.74 2.84 2.59
N TYR A 105 3.04 3.11 2.71
CA TYR A 105 3.58 4.47 2.69
C TYR A 105 3.44 5.12 1.30
N THR A 106 3.60 4.38 0.21
CA THR A 106 3.31 4.89 -1.14
C THR A 106 1.86 5.36 -1.25
N ALA A 107 0.90 4.59 -0.71
CA ALA A 107 -0.50 4.99 -0.67
C ALA A 107 -0.71 6.28 0.15
N ILE A 108 -0.07 6.41 1.32
CA ILE A 108 -0.10 7.65 2.11
C ILE A 108 0.48 8.82 1.30
N GLY A 109 1.63 8.64 0.64
CA GLY A 109 2.26 9.66 -0.19
C GLY A 109 1.33 10.16 -1.29
N LEU A 110 0.72 9.23 -2.03
CA LEU A 110 -0.27 9.56 -3.05
C LEU A 110 -1.46 10.32 -2.45
N TYR A 111 -2.01 9.85 -1.33
CA TYR A 111 -3.10 10.53 -0.65
C TYR A 111 -2.76 12.00 -0.33
N THR A 112 -1.56 12.25 0.23
CA THR A 112 -1.12 13.61 0.56
C THR A 112 -0.90 14.47 -0.68
N PHE A 113 -0.33 13.91 -1.75
CA PHE A 113 -0.19 14.57 -3.04
C PHE A 113 -1.55 14.99 -3.63
N PHE A 114 -2.53 14.07 -3.58
CA PHE A 114 -3.88 14.36 -4.05
C PHE A 114 -4.61 15.39 -3.22
N SER A 115 -4.36 15.41 -1.91
CA SER A 115 -4.92 16.42 -1.02
C SER A 115 -4.46 17.84 -1.37
N ILE A 116 -3.26 17.98 -1.94
CA ILE A 116 -2.78 19.27 -2.47
C ILE A 116 -3.37 19.59 -3.84
N ILE A 117 -3.39 18.62 -4.75
CA ILE A 117 -3.74 18.85 -6.16
C ILE A 117 -5.24 18.97 -6.39
N MET A 118 -6.07 18.40 -5.52
CA MET A 118 -7.50 18.66 -5.51
C MET A 118 -7.79 19.86 -4.60
N PRO A 119 -7.69 21.12 -5.08
CA PRO A 119 -8.24 22.23 -4.34
C PRO A 119 -9.72 21.94 -4.08
N ALA A 120 -10.23 22.43 -2.96
CA ALA A 120 -11.62 22.24 -2.53
C ALA A 120 -12.58 22.41 -3.72
N MET A 121 -12.96 21.28 -4.33
CA MET A 121 -13.89 21.27 -5.43
C MET A 121 -15.18 21.88 -4.87
N PRO A 122 -15.77 22.88 -5.53
CA PRO A 122 -17.03 23.43 -5.08
C PRO A 122 -18.05 22.30 -4.88
N PRO A 123 -19.02 22.48 -3.97
CA PRO A 123 -20.02 21.45 -3.71
C PRO A 123 -20.64 20.91 -5.01
N LEU A 124 -20.88 19.58 -5.08
CA LEU A 124 -21.48 18.92 -6.24
C LEU A 124 -22.73 19.69 -6.67
N PRO A 125 -22.96 19.84 -7.99
CA PRO A 125 -23.91 20.79 -8.55
C PRO A 125 -25.39 20.42 -8.37
N PHE A 126 -25.73 19.55 -7.41
CA PHE A 126 -27.13 19.27 -7.09
C PHE A 126 -27.90 20.52 -6.60
N GLU A 127 -27.22 21.65 -6.37
CA GLU A 127 -27.83 22.95 -6.04
C GLU A 127 -27.47 24.11 -7.00
N ARG A 128 -26.79 23.89 -8.14
CA ARG A 128 -26.45 24.99 -9.07
C ARG A 128 -26.65 24.64 -10.54
N GLU A 129 -27.74 25.15 -11.10
CA GLU A 129 -28.12 25.11 -12.53
C GLU A 129 -27.20 25.91 -13.49
N SER A 130 -26.08 26.47 -13.03
CA SER A 130 -25.18 27.19 -13.94
C SER A 130 -24.18 26.24 -14.61
N MET A 131 -24.46 25.86 -15.87
CA MET A 131 -23.52 25.20 -16.79
C MET A 131 -22.31 26.12 -17.08
N HIS A 132 -21.38 26.24 -16.14
CA HIS A 132 -20.04 26.73 -16.46
C HIS A 132 -19.13 25.53 -16.72
N PRO A 133 -18.41 25.49 -17.86
CA PRO A 133 -17.46 24.43 -18.14
C PRO A 133 -16.40 24.41 -17.04
N TYR A 134 -16.08 23.21 -16.53
CA TYR A 134 -15.04 23.03 -15.52
C TYR A 134 -13.76 23.76 -15.96
N PRO A 135 -13.12 24.54 -15.07
CA PRO A 135 -11.88 25.23 -15.43
C PRO A 135 -10.86 24.19 -15.90
N LYS A 136 -10.19 24.43 -17.03
CA LYS A 136 -9.22 23.50 -17.66
C LYS A 136 -8.21 22.89 -16.67
N ARG A 137 -7.86 23.63 -15.62
CA ARG A 137 -6.99 23.19 -14.51
C ARG A 137 -7.55 21.99 -13.72
N HIS A 138 -8.86 21.90 -13.53
CA HIS A 138 -9.51 20.77 -12.84
C HIS A 138 -9.52 19.51 -13.69
N ILE A 139 -9.73 19.65 -15.00
CA ILE A 139 -9.66 18.53 -15.95
C ILE A 139 -8.23 17.99 -16.03
N ALA A 140 -7.23 18.88 -16.12
CA ALA A 140 -5.82 18.48 -16.10
C ALA A 140 -5.42 17.82 -14.79
N ALA A 141 -5.90 18.33 -13.64
CA ALA A 141 -5.71 17.69 -12.34
C ALA A 141 -6.32 16.29 -12.33
N LEU A 142 -7.60 16.13 -12.69
CA LEU A 142 -8.26 14.81 -12.81
C LEU A 142 -7.51 13.85 -13.73
N PHE A 143 -7.00 14.34 -14.86
CA PHE A 143 -6.22 13.52 -15.79
C PHE A 143 -4.88 13.08 -15.18
N LEU A 144 -4.14 13.98 -14.52
CA LEU A 144 -2.91 13.64 -13.80
C LEU A 144 -3.19 12.68 -12.65
N ILE A 145 -4.32 12.85 -11.95
CA ILE A 145 -4.77 11.94 -10.90
C ILE A 145 -5.00 10.54 -11.47
N MET A 146 -5.78 10.44 -12.54
CA MET A 146 -6.03 9.18 -13.21
C MET A 146 -4.75 8.56 -13.76
N ALA A 147 -3.84 9.34 -14.35
CA ALA A 147 -2.57 8.86 -14.88
C ALA A 147 -1.62 8.37 -13.78
N THR A 148 -1.49 9.11 -12.66
CA THR A 148 -0.67 8.69 -11.51
C THR A 148 -1.27 7.46 -10.84
N VAL A 149 -2.59 7.41 -10.68
CA VAL A 149 -3.29 6.21 -10.21
C VAL A 149 -2.96 5.08 -11.17
N ILE A 150 -3.25 5.17 -12.47
CA ILE A 150 -2.97 4.13 -13.47
C ILE A 150 -1.50 3.70 -13.50
N LEU A 151 -0.55 4.60 -13.33
CA LEU A 151 0.87 4.25 -13.28
C LEU A 151 1.20 3.42 -12.04
N VAL A 152 0.66 3.83 -10.88
CA VAL A 152 0.76 3.08 -9.63
C VAL A 152 -0.01 1.76 -9.70
N LEU A 153 -1.14 1.73 -10.42
CA LEU A 153 -1.94 0.52 -10.70
C LEU A 153 -1.13 -0.46 -11.54
N ALA A 154 -0.56 0.00 -12.66
CA ALA A 154 0.21 -0.84 -13.55
C ALA A 154 1.44 -1.40 -12.85
N HIS A 155 2.13 -0.58 -12.05
CA HIS A 155 3.32 -1.02 -11.31
C HIS A 155 2.98 -1.88 -10.08
N GLY A 156 1.90 -1.58 -9.36
CA GLY A 156 1.45 -2.33 -8.19
C GLY A 156 0.83 -3.69 -8.58
N LEU A 157 0.10 -3.75 -9.69
CA LEU A 157 -0.43 -5.00 -10.26
C LEU A 157 0.70 -5.85 -10.86
N SER A 158 1.67 -5.26 -11.57
CA SER A 158 2.86 -6.01 -12.01
C SER A 158 3.73 -6.47 -10.84
N ALA A 159 3.76 -5.71 -9.73
CA ALA A 159 4.39 -6.16 -8.49
C ALA A 159 3.53 -7.16 -7.71
N GLY A 160 2.27 -7.35 -8.10
CA GLY A 160 1.28 -8.24 -7.50
C GLY A 160 1.34 -9.68 -7.99
N GLU A 161 2.28 -10.00 -8.90
CA GLU A 161 2.48 -11.33 -9.46
C GLU A 161 2.72 -12.38 -8.37
N ILE A 162 2.06 -13.53 -8.51
CA ILE A 162 2.29 -14.72 -7.66
C ILE A 162 3.48 -15.53 -8.18
N ILE A 163 3.76 -15.47 -9.48
CA ILE A 163 4.82 -16.22 -10.15
C ILE A 163 5.59 -15.25 -11.04
N THR A 164 6.91 -15.15 -10.83
CA THR A 164 7.80 -14.40 -11.72
C THR A 164 7.90 -15.05 -13.11
N ALA A 165 8.36 -14.32 -14.13
CA ALA A 165 8.65 -14.87 -15.47
C ALA A 165 9.58 -16.11 -15.48
N ASN A 166 10.37 -16.30 -14.42
CA ASN A 166 11.27 -17.44 -14.26
C ASN A 166 10.64 -18.63 -13.50
N GLY A 167 9.34 -18.57 -13.18
CA GLY A 167 8.61 -19.62 -12.46
C GLY A 167 8.76 -19.59 -10.94
N ASN A 168 9.48 -18.62 -10.37
CA ASN A 168 9.62 -18.50 -8.91
C ASN A 168 8.38 -17.85 -8.31
N PHE A 169 7.89 -18.40 -7.19
CA PHE A 169 6.82 -17.78 -6.42
C PHE A 169 7.28 -16.48 -5.76
N VAL A 170 6.44 -15.46 -5.85
CA VAL A 170 6.60 -14.15 -5.22
C VAL A 170 5.33 -13.84 -4.46
N ASN A 171 5.48 -13.23 -3.28
CA ASN A 171 4.33 -12.79 -2.50
C ASN A 171 3.83 -11.41 -2.99
N GLY A 172 3.57 -11.28 -4.29
CA GLY A 172 2.97 -10.08 -4.86
C GLY A 172 1.65 -9.63 -4.19
N PRO A 173 0.77 -10.54 -3.73
CA PRO A 173 -0.41 -10.18 -2.95
C PRO A 173 -0.10 -9.30 -1.73
N ALA A 174 1.03 -9.52 -1.06
CA ALA A 174 1.44 -8.69 0.07
C ALA A 174 1.62 -7.20 -0.31
N HIS A 175 2.11 -6.91 -1.53
CA HIS A 175 2.29 -5.53 -2.01
C HIS A 175 0.94 -4.84 -2.18
N VAL A 176 0.01 -5.53 -2.85
CA VAL A 176 -1.33 -5.02 -3.13
C VAL A 176 -2.11 -4.78 -1.82
N ILE A 177 -2.02 -5.73 -0.89
CA ILE A 177 -2.64 -5.63 0.43
C ILE A 177 -2.05 -4.47 1.24
N GLY A 178 -0.72 -4.33 1.25
CA GLY A 178 -0.04 -3.22 1.89
C GLY A 178 -0.52 -1.87 1.37
N PHE A 179 -0.60 -1.73 0.05
CA PHE A 179 -1.12 -0.52 -0.59
C PHE A 179 -2.55 -0.20 -0.15
N PHE A 180 -3.47 -1.17 -0.19
CA PHE A 180 -4.86 -0.95 0.26
C PHE A 180 -4.97 -0.64 1.74
N ALA A 181 -4.19 -1.33 2.59
CA ALA A 181 -4.15 -1.05 4.01
C ALA A 181 -3.67 0.39 4.27
N GLY A 182 -2.73 0.89 3.46
CA GLY A 182 -2.32 2.29 3.47
C GLY A 182 -3.44 3.26 3.11
N ILE A 183 -4.18 3.00 2.01
CA ILE A 183 -5.36 3.79 1.61
C ILE A 183 -6.40 3.86 2.73
N ILE A 184 -6.80 2.69 3.26
CA ILE A 184 -7.82 2.60 4.31
C ILE A 184 -7.34 3.33 5.56
N THR A 185 -6.09 3.11 5.97
CA THR A 185 -5.51 3.74 7.16
C THR A 185 -5.53 5.25 7.06
N VAL A 186 -4.96 5.82 5.98
CA VAL A 186 -4.87 7.27 5.84
C VAL A 186 -6.25 7.90 5.73
N SER A 187 -7.20 7.26 5.04
CA SER A 187 -8.55 7.77 4.93
C SER A 187 -9.32 7.74 6.25
N LEU A 188 -9.21 6.67 7.03
CA LEU A 188 -9.85 6.58 8.35
C LEU A 188 -9.25 7.58 9.34
N VAL A 189 -7.92 7.74 9.34
CA VAL A 189 -7.25 8.72 10.20
C VAL A 189 -7.68 10.13 9.79
N ASP A 190 -7.67 10.46 8.50
CA ASP A 190 -8.08 11.77 7.99
C ASP A 190 -9.53 12.10 8.36
N LEU A 191 -10.46 11.16 8.17
CA LEU A 191 -11.85 11.31 8.59
C LEU A 191 -11.99 11.56 10.10
N ARG A 192 -11.15 10.91 10.91
CA ARG A 192 -11.16 11.07 12.38
C ARG A 192 -10.65 12.43 12.81
N ILE A 193 -9.59 12.94 12.19
CA ILE A 193 -8.97 14.23 12.56
C ILE A 193 -9.49 15.41 11.74
N LYS A 194 -10.33 15.15 10.73
CA LYS A 194 -11.01 16.12 9.86
C LYS A 194 -10.05 17.06 9.12
N THR A 195 -8.97 16.51 8.57
CA THR A 195 -7.93 17.28 7.88
C THR A 195 -8.29 17.67 6.46
N ASN A 196 -8.91 16.77 5.70
CA ASN A 196 -9.28 17.02 4.32
C ASN A 196 -10.79 16.89 4.12
N THR A 197 -11.25 17.24 2.92
CA THR A 197 -12.67 17.08 2.57
C THR A 197 -13.04 15.59 2.52
N VAL A 198 -14.22 15.24 3.03
CA VAL A 198 -14.74 13.86 3.04
C VAL A 198 -14.75 13.24 1.62
N ARG A 199 -14.85 14.07 0.57
CA ARG A 199 -14.81 13.63 -0.83
C ARG A 199 -13.49 12.99 -1.25
N ILE A 200 -12.36 13.49 -0.75
CA ILE A 200 -11.05 12.91 -1.06
C ILE A 200 -10.98 11.47 -0.52
N ASN A 201 -11.48 11.26 0.70
CA ASN A 201 -11.59 9.93 1.30
C ASN A 201 -12.50 9.00 0.49
N TYR A 202 -13.67 9.45 0.05
CA TYR A 202 -14.56 8.63 -0.78
C TYR A 202 -13.92 8.26 -2.12
N LEU A 203 -13.24 9.20 -2.78
CA LEU A 203 -12.54 8.92 -4.04
C LEU A 203 -11.42 7.89 -3.82
N PHE A 204 -10.64 8.03 -2.75
CA PHE A 204 -9.57 7.08 -2.44
C PHE A 204 -10.09 5.68 -2.12
N ILE A 205 -11.18 5.58 -1.34
CA ILE A 205 -11.81 4.30 -1.03
C ILE A 205 -12.45 3.70 -2.28
N LEU A 206 -13.10 4.50 -3.13
CA LEU A 206 -13.70 4.04 -4.38
C LEU A 206 -12.62 3.52 -5.34
N PHE A 207 -11.54 4.28 -5.54
CA PHE A 207 -10.41 3.83 -6.36
C PHE A 207 -9.79 2.57 -5.76
N GLY A 208 -9.52 2.55 -4.46
CA GLY A 208 -9.00 1.37 -3.79
C GLY A 208 -9.89 0.13 -3.98
N THR A 209 -11.18 0.24 -3.71
CA THR A 209 -12.11 -0.90 -3.87
C THR A 209 -12.26 -1.33 -5.33
N SER A 210 -12.27 -0.39 -6.28
CA SER A 210 -12.32 -0.69 -7.72
C SER A 210 -11.11 -1.47 -8.23
N MET A 211 -9.98 -1.42 -7.52
CA MET A 211 -8.76 -2.16 -7.86
C MET A 211 -8.78 -3.61 -7.37
N ILE A 212 -9.59 -3.95 -6.36
CA ILE A 212 -9.69 -5.31 -5.84
C ILE A 212 -10.20 -6.25 -6.93
N VAL A 213 -11.19 -5.82 -7.72
CA VAL A 213 -11.81 -6.66 -8.75
C VAL A 213 -10.82 -7.04 -9.87
N PRO A 214 -10.12 -6.11 -10.55
CA PRO A 214 -9.10 -6.46 -11.53
C PRO A 214 -7.99 -7.33 -10.95
N TYR A 215 -7.57 -7.06 -9.70
CA TYR A 215 -6.54 -7.87 -9.07
C TYR A 215 -7.01 -9.32 -8.86
N LEU A 216 -8.22 -9.52 -8.32
CA LEU A 216 -8.81 -10.85 -8.16
C LEU A 216 -8.98 -11.57 -9.50
N LEU A 217 -9.27 -10.86 -10.59
CA LEU A 217 -9.34 -11.44 -11.94
C LEU A 217 -7.98 -11.88 -12.47
N MET A 218 -6.87 -11.24 -12.07
CA MET A 218 -5.52 -11.68 -12.43
C MET A 218 -5.05 -12.93 -11.65
N LEU A 219 -5.74 -13.28 -10.56
CA LEU A 219 -5.43 -14.44 -9.74
C LEU A 219 -6.09 -15.75 -10.23
N GLN A 220 -6.98 -15.65 -11.23
CA GLN A 220 -7.69 -16.77 -11.86
C GLN A 220 -6.90 -17.30 -13.05
#